data_AF-A0A936DNW6-F1
#
_entry.id   AF-A0A936DNW6-F1
#
_cell.length_a   1.000
_cell.length_b   1.000
_cell.length_c   1.000
_cell.angle_alpha   90.00
_cell.angle_beta   90.00
_cell.angle_gamma   90.00
#
_symmetry.space_group_name_H-M   'P 1'
#
loop_
_entity.id
_entity.type
_entity.pdbx_description
1 polymer ?
#
loop_
_entity_poly.entity_id
_entity_poly.type
_entity_poly.pdbx_seq_one_letter_code
_entity_poly.pdbx_strand_id
1 'polypeptide(L)'
;MLLKIVSFFREYRAKANAPGVQLIVIEEPEAHLHPQMQEVFIRQLPAIVDRLCAAEGEDVSWPVQFVVSTHSPHVANEARFDTIRYFAVTSKNLPFGVRCTKVKDLSSDLAGLKGPASDFLHQYLTLTRCDLFFADKAVLIEGTTERLMLPRVMRALDHDDPTLKLTSQYITIMEVGGAYAQLFIPLLEFLELRSLIITDLDAVKRNDEKKLEACLVHEGETTSNSCIKYWFAPARVAAPAPGVRVEEPATAPGPAPEAAPVVPAWAMTDVAAVEPSDDDEEVAAGATLFPLSMALEADNSAKTRGSLRIAYQVPEAPGGPCGRTFEDAFILANQALFGITGATNDALAKAAKVKAAKQKKSKFALTYAIKKTDWATPRYIEEGVRWLAVNNVEVTDCGVLLASEPQAATAINALPDTATSGELA
;
A
#
# COMPACT_ATOMS: atom_id res chain seq x y z
N MET A 1 9.69 -21.62 -21.62
CA MET A 1 10.50 -20.40 -21.39
C MET A 1 11.96 -20.74 -21.07
N LEU A 2 12.24 -21.57 -20.07
CA LEU A 2 13.60 -21.97 -19.67
C LEU A 2 14.48 -22.51 -20.81
N LEU A 3 13.94 -23.37 -21.68
CA LEU A 3 14.67 -23.87 -22.85
C LEU A 3 15.12 -22.76 -23.82
N LYS A 4 14.37 -21.64 -23.91
CA LYS A 4 14.78 -20.49 -24.72
C LYS A 4 15.97 -19.74 -24.10
N ILE A 5 16.02 -19.66 -22.77
CA ILE A 5 17.17 -19.06 -22.06
C ILE A 5 18.45 -19.86 -22.37
N VAL A 6 18.36 -21.19 -22.33
CA VAL A 6 19.47 -22.07 -22.70
C VAL A 6 19.90 -21.86 -24.16
N SER A 7 18.96 -21.67 -25.09
CA SER A 7 19.32 -21.38 -26.48
C SER A 7 20.02 -20.02 -26.63
N PHE A 8 19.62 -18.99 -25.86
CA PHE A 8 20.28 -17.69 -25.90
C PHE A 8 21.72 -17.74 -25.39
N PHE A 9 21.98 -18.53 -24.35
CA PHE A 9 23.33 -18.78 -23.85
C PHE A 9 24.21 -19.48 -24.90
N ARG A 10 23.68 -20.51 -25.57
CA ARG A 10 24.40 -21.21 -26.66
C ARG A 10 24.69 -20.29 -27.84
N GLU A 11 23.73 -19.44 -28.21
CA GLU A 11 23.90 -18.46 -29.29
C GLU A 11 24.97 -17.41 -28.94
N TYR A 12 24.99 -16.93 -27.69
CA TYR A 12 26.03 -16.02 -27.19
C TYR A 12 27.42 -16.62 -27.32
N ARG A 13 27.58 -17.90 -26.95
CA ARG A 13 28.86 -18.62 -27.06
C ARG A 13 29.29 -18.89 -28.50
N ALA A 14 28.33 -19.10 -29.41
CA ALA A 14 28.63 -19.35 -30.81
C ALA A 14 29.14 -18.10 -31.55
N LYS A 15 28.97 -16.89 -30.98
CA LYS A 15 29.44 -15.64 -31.57
C LYS A 15 30.92 -15.45 -31.28
N ALA A 16 31.74 -15.41 -32.34
CA ALA A 16 33.19 -15.18 -32.25
C ALA A 16 33.55 -13.84 -31.57
N ASN A 17 32.71 -12.81 -31.78
CA ASN A 17 32.79 -11.53 -31.07
C ASN A 17 31.59 -11.42 -30.13
N ALA A 18 31.75 -11.89 -28.89
CA ALA A 18 30.68 -11.82 -27.90
C ALA A 18 30.40 -10.36 -27.48
N PRO A 19 29.13 -9.94 -27.41
CA PRO A 19 28.79 -8.60 -26.94
C PRO A 19 29.13 -8.43 -25.46
N GLY A 20 29.55 -7.23 -25.05
CA GLY A 20 29.90 -6.94 -23.65
C GLY A 20 28.73 -7.06 -22.67
N VAL A 21 27.49 -7.01 -23.16
CA VAL A 21 26.26 -7.25 -22.40
C VAL A 21 25.24 -7.95 -23.30
N GLN A 22 24.51 -8.92 -22.77
CA GLN A 22 23.33 -9.50 -23.40
C GLN A 22 22.07 -9.16 -22.62
N LEU A 23 21.16 -8.41 -23.23
CA LEU A 23 19.86 -8.07 -22.63
C LEU A 23 18.82 -9.10 -23.04
N ILE A 24 18.14 -9.71 -22.06
CA ILE A 24 17.00 -10.60 -22.29
C ILE A 24 15.76 -9.95 -21.68
N VAL A 25 14.82 -9.59 -22.55
CA VAL A 25 13.53 -9.04 -22.14
C VAL A 25 12.48 -10.16 -22.11
N ILE A 26 11.78 -10.28 -21.00
CA ILE A 26 10.73 -11.25 -20.75
C ILE A 26 9.44 -10.48 -20.50
N GLU A 27 8.51 -10.59 -21.43
CA GLU A 27 7.20 -9.96 -21.31
C GLU A 27 6.20 -10.90 -20.65
N GLU A 28 5.55 -10.43 -19.59
CA GLU A 28 4.43 -11.08 -18.88
C GLU A 28 4.60 -12.60 -18.72
N PRO A 29 5.64 -13.06 -17.98
CA PRO A 29 5.88 -14.50 -17.81
C PRO A 29 4.68 -15.23 -17.17
N GLU A 30 3.80 -14.51 -16.46
CA GLU A 30 2.58 -15.01 -15.83
C GLU A 30 1.51 -15.51 -16.79
N ALA A 31 1.45 -15.05 -18.05
CA ALA A 31 0.34 -15.33 -18.97
C ALA A 31 0.09 -16.83 -19.20
N HIS A 32 1.10 -17.67 -18.96
CA HIS A 32 1.04 -19.13 -19.12
C HIS A 32 1.61 -19.89 -17.90
N LEU A 33 1.85 -19.21 -16.78
CA LEU A 33 2.43 -19.82 -15.58
C LEU A 33 1.43 -19.79 -14.43
N HIS A 34 1.30 -20.93 -13.76
CA HIS A 34 0.61 -21.02 -12.47
C HIS A 34 1.29 -20.07 -11.45
N PRO A 35 0.55 -19.41 -10.54
CA PRO A 35 1.12 -18.42 -9.60
C PRO A 35 2.42 -18.85 -8.89
N GLN A 36 2.45 -20.05 -8.32
CA GLN A 36 3.65 -20.62 -7.67
C GLN A 36 4.83 -20.79 -8.63
N MET A 37 4.56 -21.09 -9.91
CA MET A 37 5.60 -21.19 -10.92
C MET A 37 6.15 -19.82 -11.31
N GLN A 38 5.38 -18.74 -11.13
CA GLN A 38 5.85 -17.36 -11.40
C GLN A 38 6.94 -16.98 -10.40
N GLU A 39 6.70 -17.20 -9.11
CA GLU A 39 7.70 -17.01 -8.05
C GLU A 39 8.94 -17.88 -8.30
N VAL A 40 8.75 -19.19 -8.53
CA VAL A 40 9.87 -20.09 -8.83
C VAL A 40 10.64 -19.63 -10.07
N PHE A 41 9.96 -19.16 -11.12
CA PHE A 41 10.61 -18.73 -12.34
C PHE A 41 11.59 -17.56 -12.10
N ILE A 42 11.14 -16.52 -11.39
CA ILE A 42 11.96 -15.35 -11.08
C ILE A 42 13.15 -15.74 -10.20
N ARG A 43 12.91 -16.56 -9.16
CA ARG A 43 13.97 -17.07 -8.28
C ARG A 43 15.03 -17.87 -9.02
N GLN A 44 14.63 -18.62 -10.05
CA GLN A 44 15.54 -19.49 -10.79
C GLN A 44 16.35 -18.75 -11.86
N LEU A 45 15.98 -17.54 -12.28
CA LEU A 45 16.71 -16.81 -13.33
C LEU A 45 18.21 -16.69 -13.04
N PRO A 46 18.65 -16.19 -11.86
CA PRO A 46 20.08 -16.13 -11.53
C PRO A 46 20.71 -17.52 -11.42
N ALA A 47 20.02 -18.47 -10.77
CA ALA A 47 20.53 -19.82 -10.56
C ALA A 47 20.77 -20.59 -11.89
N ILE A 48 19.99 -20.30 -12.93
CA ILE A 48 20.18 -20.89 -14.25
C ILE A 48 21.44 -20.32 -14.92
N VAL A 49 21.69 -19.02 -14.80
CA VAL A 49 22.92 -18.39 -15.30
C VAL A 49 24.12 -19.06 -14.66
N ASP A 50 24.13 -19.17 -13.33
CA ASP A 50 25.24 -19.78 -12.59
C ASP A 50 25.48 -21.23 -13.03
N ARG A 51 24.42 -22.02 -13.19
CA ARG A 51 24.51 -23.42 -13.64
C ARG A 51 25.02 -23.55 -15.07
N LEU A 52 24.59 -22.67 -15.98
CA LEU A 52 25.02 -22.70 -17.38
C LEU A 52 26.51 -22.31 -17.51
N CYS A 53 26.96 -21.32 -16.73
CA CYS A 53 28.36 -20.95 -16.65
C CYS A 53 29.21 -22.11 -16.07
N ALA A 54 28.79 -22.67 -14.92
CA ALA A 54 29.52 -23.74 -14.25
C ALA A 54 29.61 -25.05 -15.07
N ALA A 55 28.59 -25.36 -15.87
CA ALA A 55 28.59 -26.56 -16.71
C ALA A 55 29.63 -26.51 -17.85
N GLU A 56 30.09 -25.32 -18.22
CA GLU A 56 31.01 -25.11 -19.36
C GLU A 56 32.46 -24.84 -18.93
N GLY A 57 32.73 -24.52 -17.65
CA GLY A 57 34.07 -24.38 -17.08
C GLY A 57 34.24 -23.18 -16.13
N GLU A 58 35.39 -23.10 -15.43
CA GLU A 58 35.65 -22.10 -14.39
C GLU A 58 35.81 -20.64 -14.89
N ASP A 59 36.03 -20.43 -16.20
CA ASP A 59 36.34 -19.10 -16.77
C ASP A 59 35.25 -18.59 -17.74
N VAL A 60 34.03 -19.11 -17.60
CA VAL A 60 32.88 -18.72 -18.44
C VAL A 60 32.00 -17.73 -17.68
N SER A 61 32.06 -16.46 -18.08
CA SER A 61 31.13 -15.43 -17.63
C SER A 61 30.09 -15.11 -18.71
N TRP A 62 28.81 -15.16 -18.33
CA TRP A 62 27.72 -14.72 -19.18
C TRP A 62 27.19 -13.37 -18.68
N PRO A 63 27.51 -12.24 -19.36
CA PRO A 63 27.09 -10.90 -18.94
C PRO A 63 25.64 -10.64 -19.34
N VAL A 64 24.73 -11.43 -18.79
CA VAL A 64 23.29 -11.35 -19.09
C VAL A 64 22.57 -10.45 -18.09
N GLN A 65 21.68 -9.62 -18.61
CA GLN A 65 20.74 -8.85 -17.80
C GLN A 65 19.31 -9.24 -18.20
N PHE A 66 18.50 -9.59 -17.21
CA PHE A 66 17.08 -9.87 -17.40
C PHE A 66 16.26 -8.61 -17.11
N VAL A 67 15.36 -8.28 -18.03
CA VAL A 67 14.31 -7.28 -17.82
C VAL A 67 12.99 -8.01 -17.92
N VAL A 68 12.19 -7.97 -16.86
CA VAL A 68 10.90 -8.65 -16.80
C VAL A 68 9.81 -7.59 -16.67
N SER A 69 8.86 -7.56 -17.60
CA SER A 69 7.60 -6.83 -17.41
C SER A 69 6.56 -7.76 -16.81
N THR A 70 5.75 -7.25 -15.89
CA THR A 70 4.72 -8.04 -15.21
C THR A 70 3.59 -7.16 -14.69
N HIS A 71 2.39 -7.72 -14.70
CA HIS A 71 1.21 -7.26 -13.96
C HIS A 71 0.88 -8.17 -12.77
N SER A 72 1.72 -9.17 -12.48
CA SER A 72 1.47 -10.15 -11.43
C SER A 72 2.10 -9.74 -10.08
N PRO A 73 1.32 -9.72 -8.99
CA PRO A 73 1.86 -9.54 -7.65
C PRO A 73 2.81 -10.67 -7.25
N HIS A 74 2.63 -11.89 -7.78
CA HIS A 74 3.50 -13.02 -7.48
C HIS A 74 4.91 -12.85 -8.03
N VAL A 75 5.06 -12.25 -9.21
CA VAL A 75 6.36 -11.92 -9.80
C VAL A 75 7.03 -10.79 -9.01
N ALA A 76 6.28 -9.75 -8.68
CA ALA A 76 6.78 -8.61 -7.90
C ALA A 76 7.24 -9.01 -6.49
N ASN A 77 6.58 -9.98 -5.84
CA ASN A 77 6.93 -10.47 -4.51
C ASN A 77 8.28 -11.18 -4.45
N GLU A 78 8.64 -11.94 -5.48
CA GLU A 78 9.92 -12.65 -5.52
C GLU A 78 11.07 -11.74 -5.96
N ALA A 79 10.76 -10.67 -6.71
CA ALA A 79 11.77 -9.72 -7.15
C ALA A 79 12.39 -8.97 -5.96
N ARG A 80 13.71 -8.76 -6.02
CA ARG A 80 14.40 -7.92 -5.05
C ARG A 80 13.90 -6.49 -5.15
N PHE A 81 13.67 -5.84 -4.01
CA PHE A 81 13.14 -4.49 -3.97
C PHE A 81 13.96 -3.49 -4.81
N ASP A 82 15.29 -3.61 -4.80
CA ASP A 82 16.19 -2.73 -5.55
C ASP A 82 16.08 -2.85 -7.08
N THR A 83 15.48 -3.94 -7.59
CA THR A 83 15.34 -4.20 -9.02
C THR A 83 13.97 -3.78 -9.58
N ILE A 84 13.01 -3.42 -8.72
CA ILE A 84 11.67 -3.05 -9.15
C ILE A 84 11.69 -1.62 -9.74
N ARG A 85 11.08 -1.48 -10.90
CA ARG A 85 10.80 -0.18 -11.55
C ARG A 85 9.31 -0.08 -11.76
N TYR A 86 8.68 0.93 -11.15
CA TYR A 86 7.24 1.10 -11.18
C TYR A 86 6.82 2.08 -12.28
N PHE A 87 6.00 1.60 -13.21
CA PHE A 87 5.52 2.39 -14.34
C PHE A 87 4.14 2.95 -14.01
N ALA A 88 4.10 4.19 -13.53
CA ALA A 88 2.85 4.87 -13.18
C ALA A 88 2.31 5.66 -14.37
N VAL A 89 1.12 5.30 -14.88
CA VAL A 89 0.45 6.09 -15.91
C VAL A 89 -0.26 7.27 -15.25
N THR A 90 0.03 8.48 -15.70
CA THR A 90 -0.62 9.71 -15.25
C THR A 90 -1.13 10.51 -16.45
N SER A 91 -2.33 11.04 -16.29
CA SER A 91 -2.90 12.04 -17.20
C SER A 91 -3.15 13.37 -16.46
N LYS A 92 -2.68 13.47 -15.20
CA LYS A 92 -2.87 14.67 -14.37
C LYS A 92 -2.18 15.86 -15.02
N ASN A 93 -2.92 16.96 -15.19
CA ASN A 93 -2.44 18.21 -15.80
C ASN A 93 -1.97 18.07 -17.26
N LEU A 94 -2.41 17.04 -17.97
CA LEU A 94 -2.14 16.86 -19.40
C LEU A 94 -3.40 17.10 -20.23
N PRO A 95 -3.28 17.53 -21.50
CA PRO A 95 -4.43 17.65 -22.39
C PRO A 95 -5.22 16.34 -22.49
N PHE A 96 -6.53 16.47 -22.70
CA PHE A 96 -7.41 15.32 -22.89
C PHE A 96 -6.86 14.36 -23.96
N GLY A 97 -6.77 13.07 -23.62
CA GLY A 97 -6.22 12.04 -24.50
C GLY A 97 -4.69 11.84 -24.42
N VAL A 98 -3.95 12.67 -23.68
CA VAL A 98 -2.51 12.49 -23.49
C VAL A 98 -2.23 11.72 -22.19
N ARG A 99 -1.62 10.54 -22.33
CA ARG A 99 -1.10 9.75 -21.21
C ARG A 99 0.41 9.90 -21.12
N CYS A 100 0.93 10.09 -19.91
CA CYS A 100 2.35 10.10 -19.62
C CYS A 100 2.67 8.95 -18.66
N THR A 101 3.81 8.29 -18.86
CA THR A 101 4.29 7.25 -17.94
C THR A 101 5.43 7.81 -17.12
N LYS A 102 5.25 7.87 -15.79
CA LYS A 102 6.31 8.19 -14.85
C LYS A 102 6.92 6.88 -14.35
N VAL A 103 8.20 6.67 -14.67
CA VAL A 103 8.96 5.55 -14.11
C VAL A 103 9.49 5.98 -12.76
N LYS A 104 9.13 5.23 -11.71
CA LYS A 104 9.59 5.45 -10.34
C LYS A 104 10.55 4.32 -9.95
N ASP A 105 11.66 4.68 -9.35
CA ASP A 105 12.69 3.72 -8.93
C ASP A 105 12.58 3.51 -7.42
N LEU A 106 12.12 2.33 -7.03
CA LEU A 106 11.92 2.00 -5.63
C LEU A 106 13.23 2.09 -4.84
N SER A 107 14.37 1.80 -5.45
CA SER A 107 15.67 1.82 -4.77
C SER A 107 16.11 3.23 -4.39
N SER A 108 15.95 4.22 -5.28
CA SER A 108 16.38 5.60 -5.03
C SER A 108 15.29 6.45 -4.37
N ASP A 109 14.04 6.24 -4.77
CA ASP A 109 12.94 7.11 -4.39
C ASP A 109 12.41 6.78 -2.98
N LEU A 110 12.56 5.52 -2.52
CA LEU A 110 12.39 5.17 -1.11
C LEU A 110 13.69 5.28 -0.30
N ALA A 111 14.90 5.38 -0.90
CA ALA A 111 16.15 5.53 -0.14
C ALA A 111 16.27 6.84 0.66
N GLY A 112 15.37 7.82 0.41
CA GLY A 112 15.20 8.97 1.30
C GLY A 112 14.67 8.61 2.69
N LEU A 113 14.03 7.43 2.82
CA LEU A 113 13.61 6.83 4.08
C LEU A 113 14.81 6.13 4.70
N LYS A 114 15.72 6.88 5.34
CA LYS A 114 16.77 6.27 6.15
C LYS A 114 16.24 5.97 7.56
N GLY A 115 16.42 4.74 8.03
CA GLY A 115 16.14 4.34 9.41
C GLY A 115 15.26 3.10 9.56
N PRO A 116 14.89 2.73 10.80
CA PRO A 116 14.18 1.49 11.12
C PRO A 116 12.84 1.30 10.39
N ALA A 117 12.19 2.40 10.01
CA ALA A 117 10.94 2.39 9.26
C ALA A 117 11.11 1.84 7.83
N SER A 118 12.24 2.12 7.19
CA SER A 118 12.55 1.57 5.87
C SER A 118 12.88 0.09 5.96
N ASP A 119 13.68 -0.31 6.95
CA ASP A 119 13.99 -1.72 7.17
C ASP A 119 12.74 -2.55 7.45
N PHE A 120 11.82 -2.02 8.26
CA PHE A 120 10.51 -2.63 8.49
C PHE A 120 9.68 -2.71 7.21
N LEU A 121 9.63 -1.63 6.41
CA LEU A 121 8.90 -1.61 5.16
C LEU A 121 9.50 -2.59 4.14
N HIS A 122 10.82 -2.70 4.08
CA HIS A 122 11.54 -3.69 3.27
C HIS A 122 11.21 -5.11 3.71
N GLN A 123 11.26 -5.40 5.01
CA GLN A 123 10.87 -6.70 5.55
C GLN A 123 9.41 -7.01 5.25
N TYR A 124 8.52 -6.05 5.45
CA TYR A 124 7.10 -6.20 5.19
C TYR A 124 6.80 -6.42 3.71
N LEU A 125 7.39 -5.65 2.78
CA LEU A 125 7.19 -5.85 1.34
C LEU A 125 7.77 -7.19 0.86
N THR A 126 8.83 -7.67 1.51
CA THR A 126 9.44 -8.98 1.22
C THR A 126 8.56 -10.14 1.72
N LEU A 127 7.90 -9.97 2.87
CA LEU A 127 7.09 -11.01 3.51
C LEU A 127 5.60 -10.98 3.09
N THR A 128 5.11 -9.82 2.68
CA THR A 128 3.68 -9.53 2.51
C THR A 128 3.44 -8.86 1.17
N ARG A 129 2.82 -9.66 0.30
CA ARG A 129 2.11 -9.33 -0.95
C ARG A 129 2.19 -7.87 -1.39
N CYS A 130 2.92 -7.65 -2.47
CA CYS A 130 2.99 -6.47 -3.34
C CYS A 130 1.66 -6.14 -4.04
N ASP A 131 0.51 -6.46 -3.43
CA ASP A 131 -0.83 -6.16 -3.93
C ASP A 131 -1.05 -4.64 -4.05
N LEU A 132 -0.31 -3.84 -3.27
CA LEU A 132 -0.35 -2.37 -3.34
C LEU A 132 0.14 -1.83 -4.69
N PHE A 133 1.10 -2.47 -5.37
CA PHE A 133 1.59 -1.95 -6.66
C PHE A 133 0.54 -2.01 -7.76
N PHE A 134 -0.43 -2.90 -7.62
CA PHE A 134 -1.47 -3.15 -8.62
C PHE A 134 -2.87 -2.68 -8.18
N ALA A 135 -2.97 -2.04 -7.01
CA ALA A 135 -4.22 -1.51 -6.50
C ALA A 135 -4.52 -0.13 -7.09
N ASP A 136 -5.79 0.19 -7.31
CA ASP A 136 -6.20 1.58 -7.57
C ASP A 136 -6.37 2.36 -6.26
N LYS A 137 -6.78 1.66 -5.20
CA LYS A 137 -7.03 2.20 -3.87
C LYS A 137 -6.63 1.20 -2.79
N ALA A 138 -6.27 1.68 -1.61
CA ALA A 138 -5.89 0.83 -0.49
C ALA A 138 -6.70 1.13 0.77
N VAL A 139 -6.98 0.10 1.57
CA VAL A 139 -7.47 0.24 2.94
C VAL A 139 -6.50 -0.46 3.87
N LEU A 140 -5.84 0.31 4.73
CA LEU A 140 -4.96 -0.21 5.77
C LEU A 140 -5.77 -0.38 7.03
N ILE A 141 -5.67 -1.55 7.64
CA ILE A 141 -6.40 -1.89 8.87
C ILE A 141 -5.46 -2.43 9.93
N GLU A 142 -5.84 -2.21 11.17
CA GLU A 142 -5.06 -2.62 12.33
C GLU A 142 -5.11 -4.14 12.57
N GLY A 143 -6.28 -4.77 12.45
CA GLY A 143 -6.47 -6.17 12.84
C GLY A 143 -7.32 -7.04 11.92
N THR A 144 -7.39 -8.32 12.27
CA THR A 144 -8.09 -9.35 11.49
C THR A 144 -9.61 -9.16 11.52
N THR A 145 -10.18 -8.55 12.58
CA THR A 145 -11.63 -8.37 12.70
C THR A 145 -12.14 -7.48 11.57
N GLU A 146 -11.50 -6.33 11.39
CA GLU A 146 -11.76 -5.37 10.32
C GLU A 146 -11.58 -6.02 8.95
N ARG A 147 -10.55 -6.87 8.80
CA ARG A 147 -10.25 -7.55 7.53
C ARG A 147 -11.40 -8.41 7.05
N LEU A 148 -12.02 -9.13 7.97
CA LEU A 148 -13.13 -10.02 7.68
C LEU A 148 -14.44 -9.24 7.50
N MET A 149 -14.61 -8.11 8.19
CA MET A 149 -15.83 -7.31 8.18
C MET A 149 -15.92 -6.35 6.99
N LEU A 150 -14.81 -5.71 6.59
CA LEU A 150 -14.79 -4.67 5.56
C LEU A 150 -15.35 -5.09 4.19
N PRO A 151 -15.06 -6.29 3.65
CA PRO A 151 -15.67 -6.72 2.41
C PRO A 151 -17.21 -6.76 2.48
N ARG A 152 -17.77 -7.05 3.66
CA ARG A 152 -19.22 -7.02 3.87
C ARG A 152 -19.76 -5.59 4.00
N VAL A 153 -19.02 -4.71 4.68
CA VAL A 153 -19.33 -3.26 4.75
C VAL A 153 -19.44 -2.69 3.35
N MET A 154 -18.42 -2.90 2.50
CA MET A 154 -18.39 -2.36 1.14
C MET A 154 -19.59 -2.85 0.31
N ARG A 155 -19.94 -4.13 0.39
CA ARG A 155 -21.14 -4.66 -0.28
C ARG A 155 -22.45 -4.09 0.26
N ALA A 156 -22.54 -3.80 1.56
CA ALA A 156 -23.72 -3.17 2.16
C ALA A 156 -23.87 -1.74 1.64
N LEU A 157 -22.78 -0.97 1.64
CA LEU A 157 -22.77 0.41 1.15
C LEU A 157 -23.04 0.49 -0.35
N ASP A 158 -22.52 -0.44 -1.15
CA ASP A 158 -22.83 -0.52 -2.59
C ASP A 158 -24.31 -0.87 -2.84
N HIS A 159 -24.94 -1.65 -1.96
CA HIS A 159 -26.36 -1.96 -2.05
C HIS A 159 -27.23 -0.74 -1.68
N ASP A 160 -26.85 -0.02 -0.63
CA ASP A 160 -27.57 1.16 -0.16
C ASP A 160 -27.37 2.37 -1.08
N ASP A 161 -26.18 2.47 -1.68
CA ASP A 161 -25.79 3.51 -2.64
C ASP A 161 -25.05 2.91 -3.84
N PRO A 162 -25.78 2.50 -4.90
CA PRO A 162 -25.22 1.88 -6.10
C PRO A 162 -24.26 2.78 -6.89
N THR A 163 -24.16 4.07 -6.54
CA THR A 163 -23.23 5.00 -7.20
C THR A 163 -21.78 4.83 -6.73
N LEU A 164 -21.57 4.28 -5.52
CA LEU A 164 -20.25 4.07 -4.94
C LEU A 164 -19.47 3.01 -5.70
N LYS A 165 -20.08 1.86 -6.00
CA LYS A 165 -19.46 0.73 -6.74
C LYS A 165 -18.11 0.26 -6.19
N LEU A 166 -17.88 0.36 -4.88
CA LEU A 166 -16.64 0.03 -4.16
C LEU A 166 -16.08 -1.34 -4.56
N THR A 167 -16.95 -2.34 -4.71
CA THR A 167 -16.57 -3.72 -5.06
C THR A 167 -15.92 -3.83 -6.45
N SER A 168 -16.08 -2.81 -7.31
CA SER A 168 -15.50 -2.75 -8.66
C SER A 168 -14.32 -1.77 -8.82
N GLN A 169 -13.86 -1.13 -7.74
CA GLN A 169 -12.81 -0.10 -7.79
C GLN A 169 -11.40 -0.61 -7.46
N TYR A 170 -11.13 -1.91 -7.63
CA TYR A 170 -9.81 -2.52 -7.38
C TYR A 170 -9.15 -2.09 -6.06
N ILE A 171 -9.93 -2.17 -4.97
CA ILE A 171 -9.51 -1.77 -3.62
C ILE A 171 -8.79 -2.94 -2.93
N THR A 172 -7.53 -2.73 -2.55
CA THR A 172 -6.76 -3.69 -1.76
C THR A 172 -6.93 -3.43 -0.26
N ILE A 173 -7.31 -4.46 0.50
CA ILE A 173 -7.40 -4.38 1.97
C ILE A 173 -6.17 -5.06 2.58
N MET A 174 -5.38 -4.29 3.33
CA MET A 174 -4.10 -4.72 3.90
C MET A 174 -4.12 -4.64 5.42
N GLU A 175 -3.88 -5.77 6.08
CA GLU A 175 -3.73 -5.87 7.53
C GLU A 175 -2.28 -5.55 7.92
N VAL A 176 -2.12 -4.48 8.71
CA VAL A 176 -0.81 -4.01 9.18
C VAL A 176 -0.37 -4.74 10.45
N GLY A 177 -1.29 -5.34 11.20
CA GLY A 177 -0.98 -6.13 12.39
C GLY A 177 -0.55 -5.29 13.59
N GLY A 178 -1.26 -4.18 13.85
CA GLY A 178 -0.99 -3.25 14.95
C GLY A 178 -1.02 -1.77 14.54
N ALA A 179 -0.74 -0.88 15.49
CA ALA A 179 -0.81 0.57 15.32
C ALA A 179 0.41 1.17 14.58
N TYR A 180 0.85 0.53 13.49
CA TYR A 180 2.05 0.91 12.72
C TYR A 180 1.76 1.36 11.27
N ALA A 181 0.50 1.66 10.96
CA ALA A 181 0.09 2.09 9.61
C ALA A 181 0.84 3.34 9.10
N GLN A 182 1.36 4.18 10.00
CA GLN A 182 2.18 5.33 9.63
C GLN A 182 3.47 4.97 8.88
N LEU A 183 4.01 3.76 9.08
CA LEU A 183 5.22 3.30 8.38
C LEU A 183 4.98 3.12 6.87
N PHE A 184 3.71 2.93 6.47
CA PHE A 184 3.32 2.77 5.08
C PHE A 184 2.99 4.09 4.37
N ILE A 185 2.79 5.19 5.11
CA ILE A 185 2.45 6.50 4.53
C ILE A 185 3.44 6.88 3.41
N PRO A 186 4.77 6.79 3.59
CA PRO A 186 5.71 7.11 2.52
C PRO A 186 5.56 6.23 1.27
N LEU A 187 5.26 4.94 1.44
CA LEU A 187 5.01 4.04 0.31
C LEU A 187 3.73 4.43 -0.43
N LEU A 188 2.66 4.74 0.30
CA LEU A 188 1.37 5.13 -0.30
C LEU A 188 1.49 6.44 -1.06
N GLU A 189 2.23 7.42 -0.52
CA GLU A 189 2.56 8.68 -1.19
C GLU A 189 3.42 8.43 -2.43
N PHE A 190 4.44 7.57 -2.31
CA PHE A 190 5.30 7.18 -3.43
C PHE A 190 4.49 6.57 -4.57
N LEU A 191 3.55 5.68 -4.27
CA LEU A 191 2.67 5.05 -5.25
C LEU A 191 1.55 5.99 -5.75
N GLU A 192 1.34 7.14 -5.10
CA GLU A 192 0.21 8.06 -5.35
C GLU A 192 -1.16 7.38 -5.19
N LEU A 193 -1.24 6.38 -4.32
CA LEU A 193 -2.47 5.62 -4.09
C LEU A 193 -3.46 6.42 -3.24
N ARG A 194 -4.75 6.28 -3.57
CA ARG A 194 -5.81 6.76 -2.68
C ARG A 194 -6.00 5.74 -1.57
N SER A 195 -5.71 6.14 -0.34
CA SER A 195 -5.64 5.18 0.77
C SER A 195 -6.41 5.65 2.00
N LEU A 196 -7.13 4.70 2.60
CA LEU A 196 -7.84 4.88 3.87
C LEU A 196 -7.11 4.08 4.95
N ILE A 197 -6.73 4.73 6.04
CA ILE A 197 -6.16 4.08 7.23
C ILE A 197 -7.27 3.98 8.28
N ILE A 198 -7.65 2.77 8.65
CA ILE A 198 -8.61 2.50 9.73
C ILE A 198 -7.83 1.96 10.93
N THR A 199 -7.96 2.64 12.08
CA THR A 199 -7.24 2.28 13.29
C THR A 199 -8.06 2.57 14.54
N ASP A 200 -7.75 1.87 15.62
CA ASP A 200 -8.40 2.05 16.91
C ASP A 200 -7.92 3.34 17.60
N LEU A 201 -8.83 3.97 18.33
CA LEU A 201 -8.54 5.19 19.08
C LEU A 201 -7.68 4.90 20.31
N ASP A 202 -7.80 3.71 20.89
CA ASP A 202 -7.04 3.24 22.05
C ASP A 202 -6.79 4.31 23.12
N ALA A 203 -7.88 4.91 23.59
CA ALA A 203 -7.84 5.91 24.65
C ALA A 203 -7.22 5.34 25.93
N VAL A 204 -6.27 6.10 26.50
CA VAL A 204 -5.56 5.79 27.74
C VAL A 204 -5.50 7.01 28.66
N LYS A 205 -5.43 6.75 29.97
CA LYS A 205 -5.26 7.75 31.01
C LYS A 205 -4.14 7.34 31.96
N ARG A 206 -3.55 8.28 32.69
CA ARG A 206 -2.58 7.95 33.73
C ARG A 206 -3.28 7.39 34.97
N ASN A 207 -2.79 6.27 35.49
CA ASN A 207 -3.20 5.75 36.79
C ASN A 207 -2.46 6.47 37.93
N ASP A 208 -2.79 6.12 39.19
CA ASP A 208 -2.16 6.69 40.39
C ASP A 208 -0.62 6.46 40.44
N GLU A 209 -0.14 5.43 39.74
CA GLU A 209 1.28 5.07 39.59
C GLU A 209 1.96 5.75 38.38
N LYS A 210 1.26 6.66 37.68
CA LYS A 210 1.70 7.34 36.45
C LYS A 210 1.93 6.44 35.23
N LYS A 211 1.47 5.19 35.27
CA LYS A 211 1.42 4.30 34.11
C LYS A 211 0.17 4.60 33.27
N LEU A 212 0.25 4.36 31.96
CA LEU A 212 -0.89 4.52 31.06
C LEU A 212 -1.78 3.28 31.14
N GLU A 213 -3.06 3.47 31.40
CA GLU A 213 -4.06 2.41 31.45
C GLU A 213 -5.21 2.63 30.45
N ALA A 214 -5.74 1.53 29.92
CA ALA A 214 -6.85 1.55 28.97
C ALA A 214 -8.17 2.01 29.62
N CYS A 215 -8.69 3.15 29.16
CA CYS A 215 -9.87 3.80 29.74
C CYS A 215 -11.00 3.98 28.71
N LEU A 216 -12.16 4.45 29.16
CA LEU A 216 -13.22 4.86 28.23
C LEU A 216 -12.80 6.17 27.55
N VAL A 217 -13.26 6.40 26.31
CA VAL A 217 -12.83 7.56 25.51
C VAL A 217 -13.09 8.89 26.21
N HIS A 218 -14.20 9.03 26.94
CA HIS A 218 -14.52 10.26 27.68
C HIS A 218 -13.63 10.49 28.91
N GLU A 219 -12.94 9.46 29.41
CA GLU A 219 -11.97 9.54 30.52
C GLU A 219 -10.52 9.63 30.00
N GLY A 220 -10.32 9.55 28.68
CA GLY A 220 -9.00 9.45 28.07
C GLY A 220 -8.27 10.78 27.99
N GLU A 221 -7.00 10.76 28.40
CA GLU A 221 -6.10 11.92 28.29
C GLU A 221 -5.34 11.90 26.97
N THR A 222 -4.94 10.70 26.52
CA THR A 222 -4.15 10.49 25.30
C THR A 222 -4.56 9.18 24.62
N THR A 223 -3.91 8.85 23.51
CA THR A 223 -4.05 7.56 22.82
C THR A 223 -2.74 6.78 22.96
N SER A 224 -2.78 5.44 23.03
CA SER A 224 -1.56 4.63 22.84
C SER A 224 -1.18 4.51 21.36
N ASN A 225 -2.13 4.75 20.45
CA ASN A 225 -1.96 4.54 19.01
C ASN A 225 -0.92 5.50 18.39
N SER A 226 0.17 4.92 17.88
CA SER A 226 1.28 5.69 17.31
C SER A 226 0.94 6.33 15.95
N CYS A 227 0.01 5.74 15.19
CA CYS A 227 -0.45 6.27 13.90
C CYS A 227 -1.22 7.58 14.08
N ILE A 228 -2.14 7.64 15.05
CA ILE A 228 -2.90 8.86 15.37
C ILE A 228 -1.95 9.97 15.84
N LYS A 229 -1.01 9.64 16.74
CA LYS A 229 0.02 10.60 17.20
C LYS A 229 0.83 11.16 16.02
N TYR A 230 1.27 10.29 15.11
CA TYR A 230 2.01 10.70 13.91
C TYR A 230 1.16 11.57 12.96
N TRP A 231 -0.11 11.21 12.79
CA TRP A 231 -1.03 11.92 11.89
C TRP A 231 -1.40 13.32 12.37
N PHE A 232 -1.44 13.57 13.67
CA PHE A 232 -1.76 14.89 14.21
C PHE A 232 -0.55 15.63 14.78
N ALA A 233 0.63 15.02 14.75
CA ALA A 233 1.87 15.71 15.09
C ALA A 233 2.07 16.94 14.19
N PRO A 234 2.50 18.09 14.75
CA PRO A 234 2.87 19.25 13.95
C PRO A 234 3.96 18.85 12.97
N ALA A 235 3.79 19.25 11.70
CA ALA A 235 4.66 18.84 10.60
C ALA A 235 6.14 19.04 10.99
N ARG A 236 6.91 17.94 11.07
CA ARG A 236 8.37 18.02 11.13
C ARG A 236 8.79 18.71 9.83
N VAL A 237 9.34 19.91 9.94
CA VAL A 237 9.99 20.59 8.83
C VAL A 237 11.03 19.62 8.27
N ALA A 238 10.79 19.12 7.06
CA ALA A 238 11.77 18.34 6.35
C ALA A 238 13.03 19.20 6.22
N ALA A 239 14.17 18.70 6.71
CA ALA A 239 15.45 19.36 6.50
C ALA A 239 15.63 19.61 4.99
N PRO A 240 16.07 20.80 4.57
CA PRO A 240 16.20 21.12 3.15
C PRO A 240 17.15 20.12 2.50
N ALA A 241 16.76 19.61 1.34
CA ALA A 241 17.60 18.76 0.52
C ALA A 241 18.98 19.44 0.30
N PRO A 242 20.11 18.72 0.47
CA PRO A 242 21.40 19.30 0.20
C PRO A 242 21.46 19.73 -1.27
N GLY A 243 21.77 21.01 -1.47
CA GLY A 243 21.70 21.69 -2.76
C GLY A 243 22.54 21.00 -3.84
N VAL A 244 22.00 21.07 -5.05
CA VAL A 244 22.65 20.70 -6.31
C VAL A 244 24.05 21.31 -6.36
N ARG A 245 25.09 20.47 -6.26
CA ARG A 245 26.46 20.87 -6.51
C ARG A 245 26.71 20.65 -8.00
N VAL A 246 26.90 21.75 -8.72
CA VAL A 246 27.28 21.78 -10.13
C VAL A 246 28.61 21.03 -10.31
N GLU A 247 28.63 20.02 -11.18
CA GLU A 247 29.84 19.33 -11.61
C GLU A 247 30.62 20.17 -12.64
N GLU A 248 31.94 20.24 -12.47
CA GLU A 248 32.92 20.58 -13.52
C GLU A 248 34.14 19.64 -13.41
N PRO A 249 34.92 19.45 -14.50
CA PRO A 249 35.21 18.12 -15.02
C PRO A 249 36.56 17.48 -14.61
N ALA A 250 36.51 16.15 -14.56
CA ALA A 250 37.53 15.10 -14.78
C ALA A 250 39.04 15.39 -14.57
N THR A 251 39.64 14.59 -13.67
CA THR A 251 41.01 14.09 -13.81
C THR A 251 41.07 12.58 -13.50
N ALA A 252 41.89 11.86 -14.25
CA ALA A 252 41.96 10.40 -14.45
C ALA A 252 42.30 9.55 -13.19
N PRO A 253 42.07 8.20 -13.21
CA PRO A 253 41.97 7.38 -12.02
C PRO A 253 43.31 6.75 -11.59
N GLY A 254 43.50 6.64 -10.26
CA GLY A 254 44.50 5.78 -9.62
C GLY A 254 43.89 4.44 -9.17
N PRO A 255 44.72 3.42 -8.86
CA PRO A 255 44.30 2.02 -8.82
C PRO A 255 43.47 1.68 -7.56
N ALA A 256 42.53 0.74 -7.75
CA ALA A 256 41.62 0.22 -6.73
C ALA A 256 42.35 -0.55 -5.62
N PRO A 257 41.96 -0.41 -4.34
CA PRO A 257 42.33 -1.36 -3.32
C PRO A 257 41.40 -2.59 -3.31
N GLU A 258 42.08 -3.72 -3.24
CA GLU A 258 41.73 -5.10 -2.96
C GLU A 258 40.44 -5.37 -2.16
N ALA A 259 39.71 -6.40 -2.63
CA ALA A 259 38.47 -6.89 -2.04
C ALA A 259 38.68 -7.53 -0.65
N ALA A 260 37.87 -7.10 0.32
CA ALA A 260 37.73 -7.76 1.62
C ALA A 260 36.74 -8.96 1.52
N PRO A 261 36.94 -10.03 2.31
CA PRO A 261 36.31 -11.33 2.07
C PRO A 261 34.82 -11.34 2.43
N VAL A 262 34.04 -12.03 1.57
CA VAL A 262 32.64 -12.38 1.78
C VAL A 262 32.57 -13.49 2.84
N VAL A 263 31.85 -13.23 3.94
CA VAL A 263 31.55 -14.22 4.98
C VAL A 263 30.24 -14.94 4.64
N PRO A 264 30.13 -16.28 4.78
CA PRO A 264 28.93 -17.01 4.37
C PRO A 264 27.74 -16.82 5.34
N ALA A 265 26.55 -16.76 4.76
CA ALA A 265 25.26 -16.38 5.38
C ALA A 265 24.64 -17.37 6.39
N TRP A 266 25.42 -18.26 7.03
CA TRP A 266 24.88 -19.20 8.04
C TRP A 266 25.28 -18.87 9.48
N ALA A 267 26.07 -17.81 9.70
CA ALA A 267 26.42 -17.32 11.03
C ALA A 267 25.65 -16.03 11.37
N MET A 268 24.34 -16.15 11.57
CA MET A 268 23.59 -15.16 12.35
C MET A 268 23.14 -15.83 13.64
N THR A 269 23.88 -15.54 14.71
CA THR A 269 23.41 -15.66 16.09
C THR A 269 22.12 -14.88 16.25
N ASP A 270 21.17 -15.50 16.94
CA ASP A 270 19.84 -15.02 17.31
C ASP A 270 19.78 -13.49 17.51
N VAL A 271 19.32 -12.78 16.49
CA VAL A 271 18.80 -11.43 16.68
C VAL A 271 17.37 -11.64 17.17
N ALA A 272 17.22 -11.54 18.49
CA ALA A 272 15.92 -11.51 19.13
C ALA A 272 15.02 -10.55 18.35
N ALA A 273 13.87 -11.06 17.88
CA ALA A 273 12.76 -10.22 17.49
C ALA A 273 12.54 -9.24 18.64
N VAL A 274 12.85 -7.96 18.41
CA VAL A 274 12.40 -6.90 19.29
C VAL A 274 10.91 -6.78 19.00
N GLU A 275 10.13 -7.63 19.65
CA GLU A 275 8.75 -7.33 19.98
C GLU A 275 8.80 -6.00 20.75
N PRO A 276 8.24 -4.90 20.23
CA PRO A 276 8.01 -3.75 21.07
C PRO A 276 6.95 -4.20 22.07
N SER A 277 7.36 -4.35 23.32
CA SER A 277 6.44 -4.65 24.42
C SER A 277 5.44 -3.51 24.55
N ASP A 278 4.23 -3.73 24.01
CA ASP A 278 3.04 -3.04 24.49
C ASP A 278 2.86 -3.44 25.96
N ASP A 279 3.18 -2.54 26.89
CA ASP A 279 2.46 -2.32 28.17
C ASP A 279 3.24 -1.53 29.24
N ASP A 280 4.50 -1.13 29.03
CA ASP A 280 5.26 -0.35 30.05
C ASP A 280 6.08 0.81 29.45
N GLU A 281 5.41 1.80 28.82
CA GLU A 281 6.01 3.12 28.65
C GLU A 281 5.99 3.86 30.00
N GLU A 282 7.10 3.82 30.75
CA GLU A 282 7.34 4.75 31.85
C GLU A 282 7.42 6.18 31.28
N VAL A 283 6.35 6.95 31.40
CA VAL A 283 6.31 8.31 30.87
C VAL A 283 7.18 9.20 31.75
N ALA A 284 8.34 9.61 31.25
CA ALA A 284 9.26 10.51 31.94
C ALA A 284 8.52 11.76 32.47
N ALA A 285 8.81 12.11 33.74
CA ALA A 285 8.18 13.24 34.43
C ALA A 285 8.43 14.55 33.66
N GLY A 286 7.44 15.00 32.89
CA GLY A 286 7.50 16.23 32.10
C GLY A 286 7.17 16.07 30.61
N ALA A 287 6.95 14.86 30.09
CA ALA A 287 6.57 14.69 28.68
C ALA A 287 5.14 15.21 28.44
N THR A 288 5.01 16.14 27.49
CA THR A 288 3.73 16.60 26.95
C THR A 288 3.09 15.47 26.14
N LEU A 289 2.02 14.88 26.68
CA LEU A 289 1.26 13.84 26.00
C LEU A 289 0.44 14.46 24.84
N PHE A 290 0.23 13.67 23.80
CA PHE A 290 -0.69 14.03 22.72
C PHE A 290 -2.11 14.16 23.29
N PRO A 291 -2.78 15.31 23.18
CA PRO A 291 -4.11 15.48 23.74
C PRO A 291 -5.14 14.74 22.91
N LEU A 292 -5.90 13.82 23.53
CA LEU A 292 -6.94 13.06 22.84
C LEU A 292 -8.01 13.97 22.22
N SER A 293 -8.27 15.13 22.82
CA SER A 293 -9.20 16.14 22.28
C SER A 293 -8.84 16.59 20.87
N MET A 294 -7.56 16.68 20.52
CA MET A 294 -7.12 17.05 19.17
C MET A 294 -7.60 16.06 18.11
N ALA A 295 -7.61 14.76 18.44
CA ALA A 295 -8.16 13.74 17.55
C ALA A 295 -9.70 13.74 17.55
N LEU A 296 -10.35 13.96 18.70
CA LEU A 296 -11.81 13.95 18.80
C LEU A 296 -12.47 15.17 18.14
N GLU A 297 -11.82 16.33 18.19
CA GLU A 297 -12.29 17.60 17.60
C GLU A 297 -11.84 17.77 16.14
N ALA A 298 -11.01 16.86 15.61
CA ALA A 298 -10.53 16.92 14.24
C ALA A 298 -11.68 16.83 13.22
N ASP A 299 -11.73 17.81 12.32
CA ASP A 299 -12.67 17.83 11.23
C ASP A 299 -12.26 16.90 10.07
N ASN A 300 -13.11 16.83 9.04
CA ASN A 300 -12.83 16.01 7.85
C ASN A 300 -11.58 16.46 7.09
N SER A 301 -11.21 17.74 7.18
CA SER A 301 -10.02 18.30 6.53
C SER A 301 -8.75 17.84 7.24
N ALA A 302 -8.70 17.89 8.56
CA ALA A 302 -7.57 17.44 9.36
C ALA A 302 -7.33 15.92 9.25
N LYS A 303 -8.40 15.15 9.02
CA LYS A 303 -8.34 13.70 8.77
C LYS A 303 -7.86 13.34 7.37
N THR A 304 -7.72 14.30 6.45
CA THR A 304 -7.34 14.07 5.05
C THR A 304 -6.02 14.76 4.71
N ARG A 305 -5.06 14.02 4.15
CA ARG A 305 -3.76 14.52 3.68
C ARG A 305 -3.54 14.06 2.24
N GLY A 306 -3.82 14.94 1.27
CA GLY A 306 -3.69 14.60 -0.15
C GLY A 306 -4.58 13.42 -0.56
N SER A 307 -3.96 12.32 -0.99
CA SER A 307 -4.65 11.06 -1.34
C SER A 307 -4.87 10.12 -0.15
N LEU A 308 -4.49 10.52 1.06
CA LEU A 308 -4.59 9.70 2.27
C LEU A 308 -5.69 10.23 3.20
N ARG A 309 -6.38 9.33 3.88
CA ARG A 309 -7.31 9.68 4.97
C ARG A 309 -7.16 8.71 6.13
N ILE A 310 -7.24 9.23 7.35
CA ILE A 310 -7.34 8.42 8.57
C ILE A 310 -8.79 8.35 9.06
N ALA A 311 -9.20 7.20 9.54
CA ALA A 311 -10.49 6.93 10.16
C ALA A 311 -10.27 6.16 11.47
N TYR A 312 -10.89 6.67 12.52
CA TYR A 312 -10.88 6.11 13.87
C TYR A 312 -12.24 6.39 14.52
N GLN A 313 -12.52 5.74 15.63
CA GLN A 313 -13.84 5.76 16.26
C GLN A 313 -14.34 7.19 16.53
N VAL A 314 -15.57 7.45 16.11
CA VAL A 314 -16.31 8.68 16.40
C VAL A 314 -17.67 8.31 16.99
N PRO A 315 -18.30 9.19 17.78
CA PRO A 315 -19.69 9.00 18.20
C PRO A 315 -20.64 8.87 17.02
N GLU A 316 -21.58 7.92 17.09
CA GLU A 316 -22.61 7.73 16.07
C GLU A 316 -23.50 8.98 15.93
N ALA A 317 -23.88 9.58 17.06
CA ALA A 317 -24.58 10.86 17.15
C ALA A 317 -23.68 11.91 17.84
N PRO A 318 -23.80 13.21 17.48
CA PRO A 318 -23.07 14.29 18.15
C PRO A 318 -23.26 14.24 19.67
N GLY A 319 -22.15 14.20 20.41
CA GLY A 319 -22.16 14.08 21.89
C GLY A 319 -22.52 12.69 22.43
N GLY A 320 -22.67 11.67 21.58
CA GLY A 320 -22.95 10.28 21.97
C GLY A 320 -21.73 9.52 22.51
N PRO A 321 -21.91 8.24 22.92
CA PRO A 321 -20.81 7.41 23.38
C PRO A 321 -19.84 7.10 22.24
N CYS A 322 -18.54 7.12 22.53
CA CYS A 322 -17.49 6.74 21.60
C CYS A 322 -16.84 5.42 22.04
N GLY A 323 -16.63 4.51 21.09
CA GLY A 323 -15.95 3.24 21.33
C GLY A 323 -14.43 3.42 21.39
N ARG A 324 -13.75 2.63 22.22
CA ARG A 324 -12.28 2.63 22.27
C ARG A 324 -11.69 1.78 21.15
N THR A 325 -12.28 0.61 20.90
CA THR A 325 -11.86 -0.35 19.86
C THR A 325 -12.93 -0.51 18.78
N PHE A 326 -12.60 -1.22 17.71
CA PHE A 326 -13.57 -1.62 16.69
C PHE A 326 -14.79 -2.35 17.27
N GLU A 327 -14.60 -3.32 18.17
CA GLU A 327 -15.72 -4.09 18.74
C GLU A 327 -16.65 -3.22 19.57
N ASP A 328 -16.09 -2.27 20.33
CA ASP A 328 -16.87 -1.31 21.11
C ASP A 328 -17.74 -0.44 20.18
N ALA A 329 -17.14 0.13 19.13
CA ALA A 329 -17.85 0.96 18.17
C ALA A 329 -18.93 0.15 17.41
N PHE A 330 -18.64 -1.09 17.04
CA PHE A 330 -19.62 -1.97 16.41
C PHE A 330 -20.82 -2.25 17.30
N ILE A 331 -20.59 -2.51 18.59
CA ILE A 331 -21.67 -2.74 19.55
C ILE A 331 -22.48 -1.46 19.78
N LEU A 332 -21.82 -0.29 19.85
CA LEU A 332 -22.47 1.01 20.02
C LEU A 332 -23.31 1.42 18.80
N ALA A 333 -22.89 1.08 17.59
CA ALA A 333 -23.69 1.27 16.38
C ALA A 333 -24.92 0.33 16.33
N ASN A 334 -24.84 -0.82 16.99
CA ASN A 334 -25.84 -1.90 16.90
C ASN A 334 -26.50 -2.22 18.24
N GLN A 335 -26.89 -1.19 19.00
CA GLN A 335 -27.36 -1.33 20.38
C GLN A 335 -28.50 -2.35 20.55
N ALA A 336 -29.47 -2.34 19.63
CA ALA A 336 -30.61 -3.26 19.64
C ALA A 336 -30.17 -4.73 19.43
N LEU A 337 -29.24 -4.99 18.51
CA LEU A 337 -28.72 -6.33 18.22
C LEU A 337 -28.01 -6.92 19.44
N PHE A 338 -27.35 -6.06 20.22
CA PHE A 338 -26.67 -6.43 21.45
C PHE A 338 -27.51 -6.20 22.71
N GLY A 339 -28.77 -5.77 22.61
CA GLY A 339 -29.62 -5.53 23.78
C GLY A 339 -28.96 -4.64 24.86
N ILE A 340 -28.12 -3.70 24.46
CA ILE A 340 -27.55 -2.73 25.39
C ILE A 340 -28.50 -1.54 25.51
N THR A 341 -28.80 -1.16 26.75
CA THR A 341 -29.61 0.01 27.09
C THR A 341 -28.92 0.72 28.24
N GLY A 342 -28.85 2.05 28.19
CA GLY A 342 -28.18 2.86 29.19
C GLY A 342 -28.83 4.22 29.28
N ALA A 343 -29.01 4.71 30.51
CA ALA A 343 -29.59 6.02 30.76
C ALA A 343 -28.61 7.18 30.48
N THR A 344 -27.30 6.89 30.44
CA THR A 344 -26.23 7.84 30.14
C THR A 344 -25.29 7.29 29.08
N ASN A 345 -24.61 8.18 28.36
CA ASN A 345 -23.62 7.80 27.35
C ASN A 345 -22.47 6.98 27.96
N ASP A 346 -22.06 7.31 29.19
CA ASP A 346 -20.98 6.59 29.89
C ASP A 346 -21.39 5.16 30.25
N ALA A 347 -22.66 4.98 30.67
CA ALA A 347 -23.21 3.65 30.94
C ALA A 347 -23.27 2.80 29.67
N LEU A 348 -23.62 3.40 28.53
CA LEU A 348 -23.61 2.73 27.23
C LEU A 348 -22.20 2.33 26.81
N ALA A 349 -21.22 3.23 26.90
CA ALA A 349 -19.82 2.94 26.59
C ALA A 349 -19.26 1.81 27.47
N LYS A 350 -19.57 1.83 28.77
CA LYS A 350 -19.18 0.77 29.71
C LYS A 350 -19.84 -0.56 29.40
N ALA A 351 -21.14 -0.55 29.06
CA ALA A 351 -21.87 -1.76 28.68
C ALA A 351 -21.31 -2.38 27.39
N ALA A 352 -20.95 -1.54 26.41
CA ALA A 352 -20.30 -1.97 25.18
C ALA A 352 -18.95 -2.64 25.47
N LYS A 353 -18.06 -1.98 26.23
CA LYS A 353 -16.75 -2.53 26.64
C LYS A 353 -16.86 -3.88 27.34
N VAL A 354 -17.78 -4.01 28.31
CA VAL A 354 -18.00 -5.27 29.03
C VAL A 354 -18.48 -6.39 28.09
N LYS A 355 -19.27 -6.04 27.06
CA LYS A 355 -19.80 -7.00 26.12
C LYS A 355 -18.79 -7.38 25.02
N ALA A 356 -17.97 -6.43 24.59
CA ALA A 356 -16.84 -6.67 23.71
C ALA A 356 -15.83 -7.62 24.35
N ALA A 357 -15.45 -7.37 25.62
CA ALA A 357 -14.50 -8.20 26.36
C ALA A 357 -14.92 -9.68 26.52
N LYS A 358 -16.23 -9.98 26.46
CA LYS A 358 -16.75 -11.36 26.51
C LYS A 358 -16.62 -12.10 25.18
N GLN A 359 -16.34 -11.40 24.09
CA GLN A 359 -16.28 -11.98 22.75
C GLN A 359 -14.83 -12.07 22.28
N LYS A 360 -14.41 -13.28 21.85
CA LYS A 360 -13.12 -13.45 21.18
C LYS A 360 -13.16 -12.78 19.80
N LYS A 361 -12.17 -11.95 19.47
CA LYS A 361 -12.05 -11.19 18.21
C LYS A 361 -12.34 -12.05 16.96
N SER A 362 -11.70 -13.21 16.83
CA SER A 362 -11.90 -14.11 15.68
C SER A 362 -13.35 -14.65 15.59
N LYS A 363 -13.97 -14.98 16.73
CA LYS A 363 -15.36 -15.48 16.76
C LYS A 363 -16.35 -14.36 16.46
N PHE A 364 -16.07 -13.15 16.96
CA PHE A 364 -16.84 -11.95 16.67
C PHE A 364 -16.87 -11.72 15.17
N ALA A 365 -15.69 -11.63 14.54
CA ALA A 365 -15.54 -11.41 13.12
C ALA A 365 -16.29 -12.45 12.27
N LEU A 366 -16.10 -13.75 12.53
CA LEU A 366 -16.80 -14.81 11.77
C LEU A 366 -18.33 -14.78 11.95
N THR A 367 -18.81 -14.40 13.13
CA THR A 367 -20.24 -14.34 13.41
C THR A 367 -20.91 -13.22 12.64
N TYR A 368 -20.34 -12.01 12.66
CA TYR A 368 -20.95 -10.83 12.04
C TYR A 368 -20.56 -10.63 10.57
N ALA A 369 -19.45 -11.22 10.11
CA ALA A 369 -19.09 -11.20 8.68
C ALA A 369 -19.90 -12.20 7.85
N ILE A 370 -20.27 -13.36 8.45
CA ILE A 370 -20.88 -14.49 7.70
C ILE A 370 -22.30 -14.81 8.15
N LYS A 371 -22.55 -14.95 9.47
CA LYS A 371 -23.81 -15.51 9.97
C LYS A 371 -24.90 -14.48 10.23
N LYS A 372 -24.54 -13.34 10.80
CA LYS A 372 -25.46 -12.25 11.16
C LYS A 372 -25.03 -11.02 10.41
N THR A 373 -25.69 -10.73 9.29
CA THR A 373 -25.28 -9.65 8.40
C THR A 373 -26.18 -8.43 8.46
N ASP A 374 -27.24 -8.48 9.26
CA ASP A 374 -28.20 -7.39 9.44
C ASP A 374 -27.71 -6.52 10.60
N TRP A 375 -26.75 -5.66 10.30
CA TRP A 375 -26.18 -4.70 11.23
C TRP A 375 -25.85 -3.39 10.50
N ALA A 376 -25.86 -2.29 11.25
CA ALA A 376 -25.44 -0.98 10.79
C ALA A 376 -23.91 -0.84 10.87
N THR A 377 -23.31 -0.27 9.82
CA THR A 377 -21.87 0.00 9.76
C THR A 377 -21.54 1.12 10.74
N PRO A 378 -20.47 1.00 11.56
CA PRO A 378 -20.01 2.10 12.40
C PRO A 378 -19.70 3.35 11.57
N ARG A 379 -20.14 4.51 12.06
CA ARG A 379 -20.11 5.76 11.30
C ARG A 379 -18.73 6.13 10.75
N TYR A 380 -17.67 5.95 11.53
CA TYR A 380 -16.31 6.31 11.08
C TYR A 380 -15.83 5.47 9.89
N ILE A 381 -16.25 4.19 9.82
CA ILE A 381 -15.92 3.30 8.69
C ILE A 381 -16.74 3.72 7.48
N GLU A 382 -18.03 3.99 7.66
CA GLU A 382 -18.88 4.45 6.56
C GLU A 382 -18.35 5.76 5.96
N GLU A 383 -18.06 6.77 6.78
CA GLU A 383 -17.49 8.04 6.33
C GLU A 383 -16.16 7.84 5.59
N GLY A 384 -15.28 6.97 6.11
CA GLY A 384 -13.99 6.65 5.50
C GLY A 384 -14.13 5.94 4.15
N VAL A 385 -14.97 4.90 4.10
CA VAL A 385 -15.18 4.09 2.88
C VAL A 385 -15.92 4.89 1.80
N ARG A 386 -16.89 5.73 2.17
CA ARG A 386 -17.53 6.67 1.23
C ARG A 386 -16.53 7.68 0.67
N TRP A 387 -15.65 8.23 1.52
CA TRP A 387 -14.57 9.09 1.03
C TRP A 387 -13.63 8.35 0.08
N LEU A 388 -13.36 7.06 0.32
CA LEU A 388 -12.52 6.25 -0.56
C LEU A 388 -13.20 6.01 -1.91
N ALA A 389 -14.52 5.78 -1.92
CA ALA A 389 -15.31 5.56 -3.13
C ALA A 389 -15.25 6.72 -4.12
N VAL A 390 -15.14 7.97 -3.64
CA VAL A 390 -15.04 9.14 -4.52
C VAL A 390 -13.80 9.02 -5.41
N ASN A 391 -14.00 9.06 -6.72
CA ASN A 391 -12.89 9.06 -7.67
C ASN A 391 -12.28 10.47 -7.69
N ASN A 392 -11.01 10.61 -7.26
CA ASN A 392 -10.28 11.89 -7.40
C ASN A 392 -9.76 12.10 -8.82
N VAL A 393 -9.96 11.11 -9.68
CA VAL A 393 -9.66 11.23 -11.09
C VAL A 393 -11.01 11.21 -11.77
N GLU A 394 -11.38 12.33 -12.38
CA GLU A 394 -12.27 12.31 -13.53
C GLU A 394 -11.59 11.41 -14.58
N VAL A 395 -11.70 10.09 -14.43
CA VAL A 395 -11.32 9.17 -15.48
C VAL A 395 -12.45 9.24 -16.47
N THR A 396 -12.47 10.30 -17.26
CA THR A 396 -13.04 10.18 -18.59
C THR A 396 -12.04 9.31 -19.36
N ASP A 397 -12.17 7.99 -19.22
CA ASP A 397 -11.34 7.09 -20.00
C ASP A 397 -11.76 7.21 -21.45
N CYS A 398 -10.90 7.77 -22.29
CA CYS A 398 -11.14 7.91 -23.72
C CYS A 398 -11.40 6.54 -24.38
N GLY A 399 -10.84 5.45 -23.82
CA GLY A 399 -11.08 4.09 -24.31
C GLY A 399 -12.54 3.62 -24.13
N VAL A 400 -13.22 4.09 -23.08
CA VAL A 400 -14.64 3.75 -22.83
C VAL A 400 -15.57 4.65 -23.65
N LEU A 401 -15.23 5.92 -23.82
CA LEU A 401 -15.99 6.83 -24.68
C LEU A 401 -15.95 6.42 -26.16
N LEU A 402 -14.78 6.04 -26.67
CA LEU A 402 -14.61 5.56 -28.05
C LEU A 402 -15.33 4.22 -28.31
N ALA A 403 -15.54 3.39 -27.29
CA ALA A 403 -16.34 2.17 -27.41
C ALA A 403 -17.87 2.43 -27.34
N SER A 404 -18.27 3.63 -26.90
CA SER A 404 -19.68 4.01 -26.69
C SER A 404 -20.29 4.83 -27.82
N GLU A 405 -19.50 5.24 -28.83
CA GLU A 405 -20.01 5.91 -30.02
C GLU A 405 -20.28 4.91 -31.17
N PRO A 406 -21.54 4.74 -31.61
CA PRO A 406 -21.84 4.03 -32.84
C PRO A 406 -21.87 5.04 -34.00
N GLN A 407 -20.72 5.43 -34.55
CA GLN A 407 -20.57 6.07 -35.88
C GLN A 407 -19.07 6.36 -36.12
N ALA A 408 -18.46 6.14 -37.29
CA ALA A 408 -18.99 6.26 -38.63
C ALA A 408 -18.23 5.36 -39.61
N ALA A 409 -18.89 4.33 -40.12
CA ALA A 409 -18.53 3.70 -41.38
C ALA A 409 -19.14 4.50 -42.54
N THR A 410 -18.81 5.79 -42.70
CA THR A 410 -19.27 6.58 -43.87
C THR A 410 -18.43 7.85 -44.08
N ALA A 411 -17.13 7.71 -44.34
CA ALA A 411 -16.33 8.83 -44.84
C ALA A 411 -15.06 8.36 -45.58
N ILE A 412 -15.22 7.57 -46.65
CA ILE A 412 -14.12 7.33 -47.63
C ILE A 412 -14.56 7.68 -49.08
N ASN A 413 -15.78 8.17 -49.32
CA ASN A 413 -16.22 8.58 -50.65
C ASN A 413 -16.65 10.06 -50.67
N ALA A 414 -15.68 10.96 -50.63
CA ALA A 414 -15.85 12.35 -51.08
C ALA A 414 -14.46 13.03 -51.25
N LEU A 415 -13.73 12.65 -52.30
CA LEU A 415 -12.70 13.52 -52.86
C LEU A 415 -13.34 14.31 -54.01
N PRO A 416 -13.29 15.65 -54.03
CA PRO A 416 -13.72 16.43 -55.18
C PRO A 416 -12.61 16.46 -56.25
N ASP A 417 -12.89 15.88 -57.42
CA ASP A 417 -12.12 16.06 -58.64
C ASP A 417 -12.16 17.52 -59.08
N THR A 418 -11.08 18.25 -58.87
CA THR A 418 -10.82 19.51 -59.58
C THR A 418 -9.32 19.65 -59.88
N ALA A 419 -8.91 19.16 -61.05
CA ALA A 419 -7.66 19.56 -61.68
C ALA A 419 -7.96 19.97 -63.13
N THR A 420 -7.99 21.30 -63.28
CA THR A 420 -7.96 22.11 -64.48
C THR A 420 -7.13 21.54 -65.63
N SER A 421 -7.77 21.48 -66.79
CA SER A 421 -7.17 21.46 -68.11
C SER A 421 -6.44 22.77 -68.41
N GLY A 422 -5.19 22.66 -68.86
CA GLY A 422 -4.40 23.78 -69.35
C GLY A 422 -3.06 23.31 -69.95
N GLU A 423 -2.92 23.55 -71.26
CA GLU A 423 -1.71 23.49 -72.09
C GLU A 423 -1.16 22.13 -72.53
N LEU A 424 -1.31 21.86 -73.83
CA LEU A 424 -0.20 21.59 -74.77
C LEU A 424 -0.72 21.69 -76.22
N ALA A 425 -0.06 22.56 -77.00
CA ALA A 425 0.10 22.63 -78.46
C ALA A 425 -1.11 22.44 -79.39
#